data_AF-Q8KXP7-F1
#
_entry.id   AF-Q8KXP7-F1
#
_cell.length_a   1.000
_cell.length_b   1.000
_cell.length_c   1.000
_cell.angle_alpha   90.00
_cell.angle_beta   90.00
_cell.angle_gamma   90.00
#
_symmetry.space_group_name_H-M   'P 1'
#
loop_
_entity.id
_entity.type
_entity.pdbx_description
1 polymer ?
#
loop_
_entity_poly.entity_id
_entity_poly.type
_entity_poly.pdbx_seq_one_letter_code
_entity_poly.pdbx_strand_id
1 'polypeptide(L)'
;IRTTNKALKKELSQKTLTKTSLEEIALHSSQISMDVNKSAQLLDILSRNEYPINKDARELLHSAPKEAELDGDQMISHRELWAKIANSINDINEQYLKVYEHAVSSYTQMYQDFSAVLSSLAGWISPGGNDGNSVKLQVNSLKKALEELKEKYKDKPLYPANNTVSQEQANKWLTELGGTIGKVSQKNGGYVVSINMTPIDNMLKSLDNLGGNGEVVL
;
A
#
# COMPACT_ATOMS: atom_id res chain seq x y z
N ILE A 1 -1.50 -11.38 -15.76
CA ILE A 1 -0.44 -11.10 -14.74
C ILE A 1 0.45 -9.90 -15.09
N ARG A 2 1.44 -9.98 -16.01
CA ARG A 2 2.44 -8.89 -16.20
C ARG A 2 1.82 -7.52 -16.52
N THR A 3 0.86 -7.47 -17.45
CA THR A 3 0.16 -6.23 -17.83
C THR A 3 -0.62 -5.65 -16.65
N THR A 4 -1.37 -6.50 -15.94
CA THR A 4 -2.11 -6.13 -14.74
C THR A 4 -1.21 -5.58 -13.65
N ASN A 5 -0.04 -6.20 -13.42
CA ASN A 5 0.95 -5.72 -12.45
C ASN A 5 1.51 -4.34 -12.84
N LYS A 6 1.72 -4.09 -14.13
CA LYS A 6 2.15 -2.76 -14.61
C LYS A 6 1.07 -1.69 -14.38
N ALA A 7 -0.21 -2.03 -14.60
CA ALA A 7 -1.32 -1.14 -14.31
C ALA A 7 -1.44 -0.85 -12.81
N LEU A 8 -1.34 -1.88 -11.97
CA LEU A 8 -1.27 -1.74 -10.51
C LEU A 8 -0.16 -0.78 -10.06
N LYS A 9 1.06 -0.96 -10.56
CA LYS A 9 2.19 -0.06 -10.26
C LYS A 9 1.92 1.38 -10.69
N LYS A 10 1.22 1.59 -11.79
CA LYS A 10 0.84 2.93 -12.27
C LYS A 10 -0.14 3.59 -11.30
N GLU A 11 -1.16 2.88 -10.83
CA GLU A 11 -2.11 3.40 -9.84
C GLU A 11 -1.40 3.76 -8.52
N LEU A 12 -0.51 2.90 -8.04
CA LEU A 12 0.27 3.13 -6.82
C LEU A 12 1.23 4.31 -6.92
N SER A 13 1.70 4.63 -8.13
CA SER A 13 2.62 5.76 -8.36
C SER A 13 1.93 7.13 -8.37
N GLN A 14 0.60 7.17 -8.28
CA GLN A 14 -0.13 8.43 -8.25
C GLN A 14 0.24 9.25 -7.00
N LYS A 15 0.35 10.57 -7.18
CA LYS A 15 0.68 11.50 -6.10
C LYS A 15 -0.37 11.49 -4.98
N THR A 16 -1.62 11.22 -5.33
CA THR A 16 -2.75 11.16 -4.41
C THR A 16 -3.58 9.93 -4.76
N LEU A 17 -3.79 9.02 -3.80
CA LEU A 17 -4.72 7.91 -3.96
C LEU A 17 -6.13 8.37 -3.59
N THR A 18 -7.05 8.26 -4.54
CA THR A 18 -8.48 8.54 -4.35
C THR A 18 -9.23 7.25 -4.02
N LYS A 19 -10.50 7.37 -3.65
CA LYS A 19 -11.40 6.19 -3.53
C LYS A 19 -11.38 5.33 -4.81
N THR A 20 -11.45 5.97 -5.98
CA THR A 20 -11.37 5.28 -7.28
C THR A 20 -10.03 4.59 -7.47
N SER A 21 -8.91 5.24 -7.11
CA SER A 21 -7.58 4.62 -7.17
C SER A 21 -7.52 3.35 -6.31
N LEU A 22 -8.14 3.36 -5.13
CA LEU A 22 -8.18 2.21 -4.22
C LEU A 22 -9.04 1.06 -4.75
N GLU A 23 -10.18 1.38 -5.39
CA GLU A 23 -11.04 0.39 -6.08
C GLU A 23 -10.31 -0.27 -7.25
N GLU A 24 -9.61 0.52 -8.07
CA GLU A 24 -8.78 0.02 -9.19
C GLU A 24 -7.62 -0.86 -8.69
N ILE A 25 -6.94 -0.47 -7.60
CA ILE A 25 -5.90 -1.29 -7.00
C ILE A 25 -6.46 -2.66 -6.56
N ALA A 26 -7.60 -2.66 -5.87
CA ALA A 26 -8.25 -3.90 -5.42
C ALA A 26 -8.64 -4.81 -6.61
N LEU A 27 -9.17 -4.21 -7.68
CA LEU A 27 -9.52 -4.93 -8.91
C LEU A 27 -8.30 -5.57 -9.57
N HIS A 28 -7.21 -4.80 -9.75
CA HIS A 28 -5.97 -5.30 -10.32
C HIS A 28 -5.37 -6.43 -9.48
N SER A 29 -5.35 -6.29 -8.16
CA SER A 29 -4.89 -7.33 -7.23
C SER A 29 -5.72 -8.61 -7.38
N SER A 30 -7.05 -8.52 -7.35
CA SER A 30 -7.93 -9.68 -7.55
C SER A 30 -7.70 -10.38 -8.89
N GLN A 31 -7.51 -9.62 -9.97
CA GLN A 31 -7.23 -10.18 -11.29
C GLN A 31 -5.88 -10.93 -11.32
N ILE A 32 -4.85 -10.40 -10.65
CA ILE A 32 -3.57 -11.11 -10.51
C ILE A 32 -3.76 -12.43 -9.76
N SER A 33 -4.55 -12.46 -8.68
CA SER A 33 -4.85 -13.70 -7.94
C SER A 33 -5.52 -14.74 -8.82
N MET A 34 -6.52 -14.32 -9.60
CA MET A 34 -7.24 -15.21 -10.51
C MET A 34 -6.31 -15.83 -11.55
N ASP A 35 -5.44 -15.01 -12.14
CA ASP A 35 -4.49 -15.50 -13.13
C ASP A 35 -3.44 -16.43 -12.49
N VAL A 36 -2.98 -16.13 -11.28
CA VAL A 36 -2.03 -16.99 -10.53
C VAL A 36 -2.66 -18.34 -10.24
N ASN A 37 -3.90 -18.39 -9.78
CA ASN A 37 -4.61 -19.66 -9.54
C ASN A 37 -4.74 -20.48 -10.82
N LYS A 38 -5.05 -19.84 -11.96
CA LYS A 38 -5.07 -20.50 -13.27
C LYS A 38 -3.70 -21.03 -13.67
N SER A 39 -2.64 -20.24 -13.47
CA SER A 39 -1.26 -20.67 -13.74
C SER A 39 -0.85 -21.85 -12.87
N ALA A 40 -1.18 -21.84 -11.57
CA ALA A 40 -0.89 -22.95 -10.66
C ALA A 40 -1.56 -24.26 -11.12
N GLN A 41 -2.81 -24.20 -11.58
CA GLN A 41 -3.51 -25.36 -12.16
C GLN A 41 -2.82 -25.89 -13.43
N LEU A 42 -2.41 -25.00 -14.34
CA LEU A 42 -1.68 -25.40 -15.55
C LEU A 42 -0.31 -26.01 -15.20
N LEU A 43 0.40 -25.45 -14.22
CA LEU A 43 1.69 -25.95 -13.77
C LEU A 43 1.56 -27.32 -13.08
N ASP A 44 0.47 -27.57 -12.35
CA ASP A 44 0.16 -28.90 -11.79
C ASP A 44 -0.06 -29.93 -12.92
N ILE A 45 -0.75 -29.57 -13.99
CA ILE A 45 -0.91 -30.43 -15.18
C ILE A 45 0.46 -30.75 -15.81
N LEU A 46 1.31 -29.73 -16.02
CA LEU A 46 2.66 -29.92 -16.58
C LEU A 46 3.54 -30.78 -15.66
N SER A 47 3.42 -30.59 -14.35
CA SER A 47 4.09 -31.38 -13.32
C SER A 47 3.70 -32.84 -13.40
N ARG A 48 2.40 -33.15 -13.35
CA ARG A 48 1.87 -34.52 -13.40
C ARG A 48 2.21 -35.27 -14.68
N ASN A 49 2.26 -34.54 -15.80
CA ASN A 49 2.63 -35.11 -17.10
C ASN A 49 4.16 -35.16 -17.32
N GLU A 50 4.96 -34.73 -16.34
CA GLU A 50 6.42 -34.65 -16.41
C GLU A 50 6.93 -33.92 -17.67
N TYR A 51 6.22 -32.86 -18.07
CA TYR A 51 6.52 -32.18 -19.32
C TYR A 51 7.97 -31.65 -19.30
N PRO A 52 8.80 -31.98 -20.30
CA PRO A 52 10.23 -31.69 -20.23
C PRO A 52 10.50 -30.18 -20.31
N ILE A 53 11.36 -29.72 -19.40
CA ILE A 53 12.00 -28.39 -19.46
C ILE A 53 13.45 -28.61 -19.88
N ASN A 54 13.78 -28.18 -21.10
CA ASN A 54 15.13 -28.33 -21.64
C ASN A 54 16.16 -27.48 -20.87
N LYS A 55 17.45 -27.79 -21.07
CA LYS A 55 18.55 -27.17 -20.34
C LYS A 55 18.56 -25.65 -20.47
N ASP A 56 18.45 -25.13 -21.70
CA ASP A 56 18.46 -23.70 -21.98
C ASP A 56 17.32 -22.98 -21.24
N ALA A 57 16.13 -23.58 -21.18
CA ALA A 57 14.99 -23.04 -20.44
C ALA A 57 15.19 -23.10 -18.92
N ARG A 58 15.91 -24.09 -18.39
CA ARG A 58 16.27 -24.15 -16.96
C ARG A 58 17.28 -23.07 -16.60
N GLU A 59 18.26 -22.79 -17.44
CA GLU A 59 19.26 -21.73 -17.19
C GLU A 59 18.61 -20.35 -17.07
N LEU A 60 17.47 -20.11 -17.76
CA LEU A 60 16.71 -18.86 -17.61
C LEU A 60 16.16 -18.65 -16.19
N LEU A 61 16.00 -19.71 -15.38
CA LEU A 61 15.52 -19.60 -14.01
C LEU A 61 16.51 -18.90 -13.08
N HIS A 62 17.80 -18.82 -13.44
CA HIS A 62 18.78 -18.03 -12.68
C HIS A 62 18.49 -16.53 -12.69
N SER A 63 17.68 -16.06 -13.65
CA SER A 63 17.19 -14.69 -13.69
C SER A 63 15.96 -14.44 -12.81
N ALA A 64 15.39 -15.50 -12.21
CA ALA A 64 14.26 -15.37 -11.29
C ALA A 64 14.69 -14.57 -10.04
N PRO A 65 13.77 -13.80 -9.44
CA PRO A 65 14.03 -13.12 -8.18
C PRO A 65 14.40 -14.14 -7.10
N LYS A 66 15.36 -13.80 -6.23
CA LYS A 66 15.82 -14.70 -5.15
C LYS A 66 14.68 -15.14 -4.24
N GLU A 67 13.69 -14.28 -4.06
CA GLU A 67 12.48 -14.52 -3.27
C GLU A 67 11.60 -15.64 -3.84
N ALA A 68 11.76 -16.01 -5.12
CA ALA A 68 11.08 -17.15 -5.70
C ALA A 68 11.75 -18.49 -5.34
N GLU A 69 12.98 -18.48 -4.82
CA GLU A 69 13.74 -19.70 -4.46
C GLU A 69 13.83 -20.74 -5.60
N LEU A 70 13.87 -20.24 -6.85
CA LEU A 70 14.04 -21.03 -8.05
C LEU A 70 15.52 -21.07 -8.42
N ASP A 71 16.04 -22.28 -8.59
CA ASP A 71 17.42 -22.53 -9.01
C ASP A 71 17.39 -23.57 -10.14
N GLY A 72 17.96 -23.21 -11.29
CA GLY A 72 17.99 -24.03 -12.50
C GLY A 72 19.06 -25.12 -12.45
N ASP A 73 20.08 -24.95 -11.59
CA ASP A 73 21.21 -25.87 -11.43
C ASP A 73 20.90 -27.02 -10.45
N GLN A 74 19.79 -26.93 -9.70
CA GLN A 74 19.34 -28.02 -8.86
C GLN A 74 19.01 -29.26 -9.72
N MET A 75 19.64 -30.39 -9.39
CA MET A 75 19.31 -31.70 -9.97
C MET A 75 17.95 -32.19 -9.45
N ILE A 76 16.89 -31.59 -9.96
CA ILE A 76 15.49 -31.95 -9.69
C ILE A 76 14.78 -32.41 -10.95
N SER A 77 13.78 -33.27 -10.77
CA SER A 77 12.94 -33.79 -11.85
C SER A 77 12.10 -32.68 -12.52
N HIS A 78 11.63 -32.91 -13.75
CA HIS A 78 10.73 -31.96 -14.42
C HIS A 78 9.44 -31.72 -13.61
N ARG A 79 8.91 -32.79 -13.01
CA ARG A 79 7.77 -32.75 -12.10
C ARG A 79 8.03 -31.82 -10.92
N GLU A 80 9.13 -32.04 -10.20
CA GLU A 80 9.50 -31.21 -9.05
C GLU A 80 9.73 -29.76 -9.45
N LEU A 81 10.37 -29.53 -10.61
CA LEU A 81 10.61 -28.18 -11.09
C LEU A 81 9.31 -27.42 -11.40
N TRP A 82 8.35 -28.04 -12.09
CA TRP A 82 7.03 -27.43 -12.32
C TRP A 82 6.27 -27.17 -11.03
N ALA A 83 6.31 -28.11 -10.08
CA ALA A 83 5.70 -27.94 -8.77
C ALA A 83 6.35 -26.79 -7.98
N LYS A 84 7.68 -26.66 -8.03
CA LYS A 84 8.42 -25.55 -7.42
C LYS A 84 7.99 -24.21 -8.02
N ILE A 85 7.91 -24.11 -9.35
CA ILE A 85 7.44 -22.89 -10.03
C ILE A 85 6.01 -22.54 -9.60
N ALA A 86 5.11 -23.52 -9.50
CA ALA A 86 3.74 -23.30 -9.05
C ALA A 86 3.69 -22.74 -7.61
N ASN A 87 4.44 -23.36 -6.70
CA ASN A 87 4.54 -22.93 -5.31
C ASN A 87 5.12 -21.52 -5.21
N SER A 88 6.25 -21.24 -5.89
CA SER A 88 6.87 -19.91 -5.87
C SER A 88 5.92 -18.82 -6.38
N ILE A 89 5.16 -19.08 -7.45
CA ILE A 89 4.18 -18.11 -7.96
C ILE A 89 3.03 -17.92 -6.96
N ASN A 90 2.52 -18.99 -6.35
CA ASN A 90 1.44 -18.89 -5.37
C ASN A 90 1.89 -18.19 -4.09
N ASP A 91 3.08 -18.52 -3.57
CA ASP A 91 3.63 -17.92 -2.36
C ASP A 91 3.91 -16.43 -2.54
N ILE A 92 4.53 -16.06 -3.68
CA ILE A 92 4.71 -14.65 -4.04
C ILE A 92 3.35 -13.96 -4.12
N ASN A 93 2.37 -14.57 -4.78
CA ASN A 93 1.06 -13.97 -4.93
C ASN A 93 0.33 -13.81 -3.59
N GLU A 94 0.31 -14.83 -2.74
CA GLU A 94 -0.33 -14.74 -1.43
C GLU A 94 0.33 -13.70 -0.53
N GLN A 95 1.66 -13.70 -0.46
CA GLN A 95 2.39 -12.71 0.33
C GLN A 95 2.22 -11.31 -0.25
N TYR A 96 2.28 -11.16 -1.57
CA TYR A 96 2.13 -9.87 -2.24
C TYR A 96 0.70 -9.33 -2.08
N LEU A 97 -0.33 -10.14 -2.36
CA LEU A 97 -1.73 -9.74 -2.25
C LEU A 97 -2.14 -9.38 -0.83
N LYS A 98 -1.80 -10.21 0.16
CA LYS A 98 -2.16 -9.93 1.56
C LYS A 98 -1.54 -8.61 2.01
N VAL A 99 -0.35 -8.27 1.51
CA VAL A 99 0.28 -6.97 1.78
C VAL A 99 -0.48 -5.84 1.10
N TYR A 100 -0.86 -5.95 -0.18
CA TYR A 100 -1.65 -4.90 -0.84
C TYR A 100 -3.03 -4.74 -0.23
N GLU A 101 -3.74 -5.83 0.03
CA GLU A 101 -5.06 -5.81 0.66
C GLU A 101 -5.00 -5.06 1.99
N HIS A 102 -4.01 -5.39 2.83
CA HIS A 102 -3.83 -4.70 4.09
C HIS A 102 -3.47 -3.23 3.92
N ALA A 103 -2.48 -2.90 3.07
CA ALA A 103 -2.05 -1.53 2.83
C ALA A 103 -3.19 -0.65 2.29
N VAL A 104 -3.94 -1.16 1.31
CA VAL A 104 -5.11 -0.50 0.72
C VAL A 104 -6.19 -0.30 1.77
N SER A 105 -6.51 -1.33 2.55
CA SER A 105 -7.53 -1.23 3.62
C SER A 105 -7.14 -0.18 4.66
N SER A 106 -5.92 -0.22 5.18
CA SER A 106 -5.39 0.74 6.15
C SER A 106 -5.43 2.18 5.62
N TYR A 107 -5.01 2.41 4.38
CA TYR A 107 -5.02 3.74 3.77
C TYR A 107 -6.44 4.22 3.43
N THR A 108 -7.32 3.32 2.98
CA THR A 108 -8.73 3.61 2.69
C THR A 108 -9.46 4.08 3.94
N GLN A 109 -9.28 3.38 5.06
CA GLN A 109 -9.88 3.77 6.35
C GLN A 109 -9.41 5.16 6.77
N MET A 110 -8.11 5.45 6.64
CA MET A 110 -7.57 6.78 6.93
C MET A 110 -8.21 7.85 6.03
N TYR A 111 -8.34 7.58 4.74
CA TYR A 111 -8.94 8.53 3.79
C TYR A 111 -10.44 8.75 4.04
N GLN A 112 -11.17 7.71 4.45
CA GLN A 112 -12.58 7.83 4.84
C GLN A 112 -12.75 8.72 6.06
N ASP A 113 -11.94 8.50 7.10
CA ASP A 113 -11.98 9.34 8.30
C ASP A 113 -11.55 10.79 7.99
N PHE A 114 -10.52 10.97 7.16
CA PHE A 114 -10.13 12.29 6.66
C PHE A 114 -11.27 12.98 5.90
N SER A 115 -11.97 12.26 5.02
CA SER A 115 -13.11 12.79 4.26
C SER A 115 -14.25 13.21 5.20
N ALA A 116 -14.47 12.48 6.30
CA ALA A 116 -15.46 12.86 7.32
C ALA A 116 -15.08 14.16 8.06
N VAL A 117 -13.78 14.40 8.31
CA VAL A 117 -13.28 15.68 8.82
C VAL A 117 -13.59 16.80 7.83
N LEU A 118 -13.34 16.60 6.53
CA LEU A 118 -13.66 17.58 5.50
C LEU A 118 -15.16 17.86 5.38
N SER A 119 -16.01 16.83 5.50
CA SER A 119 -17.47 17.03 5.51
C SER A 119 -17.94 17.88 6.70
N SER A 120 -17.23 17.82 7.82
CA SER A 120 -17.51 18.62 9.02
C SER A 120 -16.98 20.06 8.93
N LEU A 121 -16.14 20.37 7.92
CA LEU A 121 -15.48 21.66 7.77
C LEU A 121 -16.47 22.84 7.71
N ALA A 122 -17.60 22.66 7.02
CA ALA A 122 -18.63 23.70 6.94
C ALA A 122 -19.19 24.10 8.32
N GLY A 123 -19.27 23.16 9.28
CA GLY A 123 -19.71 23.44 10.65
C GLY A 123 -18.68 24.23 11.48
N TRP A 124 -17.44 24.30 11.02
CA TRP A 124 -16.36 25.07 11.64
C TRP A 124 -16.15 26.44 10.99
N ILE A 125 -16.90 26.76 9.95
CA ILE A 125 -16.84 28.05 9.25
C ILE A 125 -18.16 28.79 9.52
N SER A 126 -18.05 30.03 9.96
CA SER A 126 -19.19 30.92 10.22
C SER A 126 -18.91 32.32 9.65
N PRO A 127 -19.92 33.18 9.47
CA PRO A 127 -19.68 34.57 9.10
C PRO A 127 -18.81 35.28 10.14
N GLY A 128 -17.73 35.93 9.70
CA GLY A 128 -16.74 36.57 10.57
C GLY A 128 -16.99 38.05 10.88
N GLY A 129 -17.92 38.68 10.14
CA GLY A 129 -18.26 40.10 10.26
C GLY A 129 -19.57 40.45 9.56
N ASN A 130 -19.99 41.72 9.68
CA ASN A 130 -21.25 42.22 9.11
C ASN A 130 -21.14 42.66 7.64
N ASP A 131 -19.94 42.62 7.06
CA ASP A 131 -19.65 43.10 5.70
C ASP A 131 -19.79 41.99 4.63
N GLY A 132 -19.98 40.74 5.04
CA GLY A 132 -20.06 39.58 4.16
C GLY A 132 -18.72 39.17 3.53
N ASN A 133 -17.61 39.81 3.90
CA ASN A 133 -16.29 39.57 3.30
C ASN A 133 -15.35 38.75 4.20
N SER A 134 -15.75 38.49 5.45
CA SER A 134 -14.94 37.74 6.41
C SER A 134 -15.59 36.43 6.84
N VAL A 135 -14.76 35.43 7.10
CA VAL A 135 -15.18 34.15 7.68
C VAL A 135 -14.48 33.92 9.01
N LYS A 136 -15.23 33.45 9.99
CA LYS A 136 -14.71 32.96 11.26
C LYS A 136 -14.51 31.46 11.16
N LEU A 137 -13.26 31.02 11.35
CA LEU A 137 -12.87 29.62 11.37
C LEU A 137 -12.60 29.16 12.82
N GLN A 138 -13.19 28.02 13.19
CA GLN A 138 -12.97 27.32 14.45
C GLN A 138 -11.65 26.52 14.41
N VAL A 139 -10.52 27.22 14.48
CA VAL A 139 -9.17 26.65 14.31
C VAL A 139 -8.91 25.50 15.29
N ASN A 140 -9.26 25.66 16.58
CA ASN A 140 -9.01 24.62 17.58
C ASN A 140 -9.81 23.33 17.29
N SER A 141 -11.06 23.47 16.85
CA SER A 141 -11.92 22.32 16.56
C SER A 141 -11.40 21.52 15.37
N LEU A 142 -11.03 22.22 14.29
CA LEU A 142 -10.45 21.58 13.10
C LEU A 142 -9.07 20.98 13.40
N LYS A 143 -8.22 21.70 14.15
CA LYS A 143 -6.90 21.21 14.55
C LYS A 143 -7.01 19.92 15.38
N LYS A 144 -7.89 19.91 16.38
CA LYS A 144 -8.15 18.72 17.21
C LYS A 144 -8.62 17.53 16.38
N ALA A 145 -9.54 17.74 15.44
CA ALA A 145 -10.02 16.67 14.56
C ALA A 145 -8.90 16.06 13.69
N LEU A 146 -7.99 16.91 13.17
CA LEU A 146 -6.81 16.45 12.41
C LEU A 146 -5.76 15.76 13.30
N GLU A 147 -5.57 16.23 14.54
CA GLU A 147 -4.69 15.58 15.52
C GLU A 147 -5.21 14.20 15.92
N GLU A 148 -6.51 14.06 16.18
CA GLU A 148 -7.16 12.78 16.47
C GLU A 148 -7.04 11.81 15.28
N LEU A 149 -7.22 12.30 14.06
CA LEU A 149 -6.97 11.52 12.84
C LEU A 149 -5.51 11.04 12.78
N LYS A 150 -4.55 11.94 12.96
CA LYS A 150 -3.12 11.58 12.95
C LYS A 150 -2.80 10.55 14.03
N GLU A 151 -3.29 10.74 15.24
CA GLU A 151 -3.07 9.83 16.37
C GLU A 151 -3.63 8.43 16.11
N LYS A 152 -4.83 8.34 15.52
CA LYS A 152 -5.48 7.07 15.18
C LYS A 152 -4.69 6.22 14.18
N TYR A 153 -3.89 6.85 13.31
CA TYR A 153 -3.24 6.18 12.20
C TYR A 153 -1.70 6.21 12.25
N LYS A 154 -1.06 6.99 13.14
CA LYS A 154 0.41 7.09 13.20
C LYS A 154 1.12 5.76 13.40
N ASP A 155 0.49 4.83 14.14
CA ASP A 155 1.05 3.53 14.49
C ASP A 155 0.50 2.38 13.65
N LYS A 156 -0.45 2.66 12.74
CA LYS A 156 -1.00 1.67 11.81
C LYS A 156 -0.05 1.48 10.63
N PRO A 157 0.60 0.31 10.50
CA PRO A 157 1.48 0.05 9.38
C PRO A 157 0.69 -0.17 8.08
N LEU A 158 1.30 0.19 6.95
CA LEU A 158 0.95 -0.33 5.64
C LEU A 158 1.62 -1.71 5.41
N TYR A 159 2.81 -1.91 5.96
CA TYR A 159 3.53 -3.19 5.88
C TYR A 159 4.58 -3.35 7.01
N PRO A 160 4.79 -4.56 7.54
CA PRO A 160 3.86 -5.70 7.47
C PRO A 160 2.60 -5.40 8.28
N ALA A 161 1.52 -6.16 8.06
CA ALA A 161 0.28 -6.00 8.81
C ALA A 161 0.50 -6.22 10.32
N ASN A 162 1.38 -7.16 10.66
CA ASN A 162 1.80 -7.48 12.01
C ASN A 162 3.32 -7.69 12.04
N ASN A 163 3.93 -7.53 13.22
CA ASN A 163 5.36 -7.68 13.46
C ASN A 163 6.22 -6.59 12.79
N THR A 164 7.51 -6.90 12.64
CA THR A 164 8.55 -6.01 12.12
C THR A 164 9.40 -6.75 11.10
N VAL A 165 9.99 -6.03 10.16
CA VAL A 165 10.89 -6.59 9.12
C VAL A 165 12.27 -5.93 9.18
N SER A 166 13.21 -6.43 8.38
CA SER A 166 14.49 -5.75 8.17
C SER A 166 14.30 -4.39 7.48
N GLN A 167 15.28 -3.50 7.65
CA GLN A 167 15.25 -2.19 7.01
C GLN A 167 15.22 -2.29 5.48
N GLU A 168 15.99 -3.22 4.91
CA GLU A 168 16.01 -3.47 3.46
C GLU A 168 14.63 -3.89 2.94
N GLN A 169 13.99 -4.82 3.65
CA GLN A 169 12.65 -5.30 3.28
C GLN A 169 11.59 -4.20 3.42
N ALA A 170 11.68 -3.35 4.45
CA ALA A 170 10.78 -2.21 4.61
C ALA A 170 10.96 -1.19 3.46
N ASN A 171 12.20 -0.88 3.06
CA ASN A 171 12.45 0.04 1.94
C ASN A 171 12.01 -0.53 0.59
N LYS A 172 12.17 -1.85 0.39
CA LYS A 172 11.66 -2.54 -0.80
C LYS A 172 10.14 -2.37 -0.90
N TRP A 173 9.42 -2.63 0.19
CA TRP A 173 7.97 -2.46 0.23
C TRP A 173 7.51 -1.01 0.13
N LEU A 174 8.24 -0.06 0.74
CA LEU A 174 7.96 1.36 0.54
C LEU A 174 8.01 1.73 -0.96
N THR A 175 9.02 1.21 -1.67
CA THR A 175 9.18 1.44 -3.11
C THR A 175 8.05 0.81 -3.92
N GLU A 176 7.70 -0.45 -3.62
CA GLU A 176 6.60 -1.17 -4.28
C GLU A 176 5.22 -0.58 -3.99
N LEU A 177 5.06 0.12 -2.86
CA LEU A 177 3.85 0.88 -2.50
C LEU A 177 3.81 2.29 -3.10
N GLY A 178 4.80 2.67 -3.92
CA GLY A 178 4.81 3.98 -4.62
C GLY A 178 5.58 5.09 -3.90
N GLY A 179 6.22 4.80 -2.77
CA GLY A 179 7.18 5.68 -2.07
C GLY A 179 6.58 6.88 -1.33
N THR A 180 5.48 7.45 -1.80
CA THR A 180 4.87 8.66 -1.22
C THR A 180 3.85 8.36 -0.13
N ILE A 181 3.12 7.25 -0.26
CA ILE A 181 2.01 6.90 0.66
C ILE A 181 2.50 6.39 2.02
N GLY A 182 3.76 5.93 2.08
CA GLY A 182 4.36 5.34 3.25
C GLY A 182 5.61 6.06 3.73
N LYS A 183 6.07 5.69 4.92
CA LYS A 183 7.35 6.12 5.50
C LYS A 183 7.92 4.96 6.30
N VAL A 184 9.19 4.61 6.05
CA VAL A 184 9.89 3.62 6.88
C VAL A 184 10.11 4.20 8.27
N SER A 185 9.72 3.46 9.30
CA SER A 185 9.90 3.82 10.70
C SER A 185 10.36 2.62 11.51
N GLN A 186 11.14 2.87 12.56
CA GLN A 186 11.62 1.83 13.45
C GLN A 186 10.55 1.53 14.51
N LYS A 187 10.28 0.24 14.75
CA LYS A 187 9.30 -0.22 15.75
C LYS A 187 9.85 -1.50 16.40
N ASN A 188 9.87 -1.56 17.74
CA ASN A 188 10.24 -2.75 18.53
C ASN A 188 11.49 -3.52 18.06
N GLY A 189 12.57 -2.83 17.70
CA GLY A 189 13.82 -3.46 17.27
C GLY A 189 13.88 -3.89 15.80
N GLY A 190 12.82 -3.66 15.02
CA GLY A 190 12.81 -3.81 13.56
C GLY A 190 12.18 -2.60 12.86
N TYR A 191 11.76 -2.78 11.61
CA TYR A 191 11.20 -1.72 10.77
C TYR A 191 9.80 -2.06 10.27
N VAL A 192 9.01 -1.01 10.04
CA VAL A 192 7.70 -1.06 9.39
C VAL A 192 7.59 0.09 8.39
N VAL A 193 6.72 -0.06 7.40
CA VAL A 193 6.26 1.00 6.51
C VAL A 193 4.95 1.52 7.08
N SER A 194 4.97 2.71 7.68
CA SER A 194 3.78 3.37 8.24
C SER A 194 3.16 4.33 7.23
N ILE A 195 1.90 4.74 7.44
CA ILE A 195 1.26 5.77 6.63
C ILE A 195 2.07 7.08 6.70
N ASN A 196 2.31 7.71 5.56
CA ASN A 196 2.97 9.00 5.51
C ASN A 196 2.02 10.13 5.97
N MET A 197 2.24 10.64 7.18
CA MET A 197 1.44 11.70 7.77
C MET A 197 1.81 13.13 7.34
N THR A 198 2.81 13.30 6.47
CA THR A 198 3.26 14.62 6.00
C THR A 198 2.10 15.51 5.48
N PRO A 199 1.09 15.00 4.73
CA PRO A 199 -0.04 15.82 4.32
C PRO A 199 -0.84 16.39 5.49
N ILE A 200 -1.12 15.59 6.52
CA ILE A 200 -1.85 16.02 7.72
C ILE A 200 -0.99 16.98 8.55
N ASP A 201 0.31 16.72 8.67
CA ASP A 201 1.26 17.61 9.35
C ASP A 201 1.30 19.00 8.70
N ASN A 202 1.25 19.06 7.37
CA ASN A 202 1.19 20.34 6.65
C ASN A 202 -0.11 21.09 6.94
N MET A 203 -1.26 20.41 7.00
CA MET A 203 -2.54 21.03 7.35
C MET A 203 -2.53 21.58 8.78
N LEU A 204 -2.01 20.80 9.74
CA LEU A 204 -1.85 21.23 11.13
C LEU A 204 -0.95 22.47 11.23
N LYS A 205 0.19 22.46 10.54
CA LYS A 205 1.11 23.61 10.51
C LYS A 205 0.48 24.85 9.86
N SER A 206 -0.33 24.67 8.81
CA SER A 206 -1.07 25.77 8.21
C SER A 206 -2.06 26.38 9.20
N LEU A 207 -2.73 25.59 10.02
CA LEU A 207 -3.64 26.08 11.07
C LEU A 207 -2.89 26.80 12.19
N ASP A 208 -1.71 26.30 12.59
CA ASP A 208 -0.86 26.97 13.58
C ASP A 208 -0.43 28.37 13.13
N ASN A 209 -0.14 28.52 11.83
CA ASN A 209 0.27 29.80 11.25
C ASN A 209 -0.87 30.83 11.16
N LEU A 210 -2.13 30.42 11.28
CA LEU A 210 -3.26 31.36 11.33
C LEU A 210 -3.33 32.13 12.66
N GLY A 211 -2.73 31.58 13.73
CA GLY A 211 -2.81 32.16 15.07
C GLY A 211 -4.23 32.16 15.64
N GLY A 212 -4.46 32.99 16.66
CA GLY A 212 -5.73 33.10 17.38
C GLY A 212 -5.84 32.17 18.61
N ASN A 213 -6.73 32.52 19.54
CA ASN A 213 -6.97 31.78 20.79
C ASN A 213 -8.17 30.81 20.64
N GLY A 214 -8.24 30.12 19.51
CA GLY A 214 -9.22 29.07 19.22
C GLY A 214 -10.15 29.34 18.04
N GLU A 215 -10.42 30.61 17.75
CA GLU A 215 -11.09 31.09 16.55
C GLU A 215 -10.22 32.14 15.86
N VAL A 216 -10.29 32.20 14.53
CA VAL A 216 -9.66 33.26 13.75
C VAL A 216 -10.65 33.81 12.72
N VAL A 217 -10.65 35.12 12.53
CA VAL A 217 -11.40 35.78 11.45
C VAL A 217 -10.43 35.99 10.30
N LEU A 218 -10.79 35.47 9.12
CA LEU A 218 -10.06 35.57 7.86
C LEU A 218 -10.80 36.48 6.89
#